data_AF-A0A6P0EQQ1-F1
#
_entry.id   AF-A0A6P0EQQ1-F1
#
_cell.length_a   1.000
_cell.length_b   1.000
_cell.length_c   1.000
_cell.angle_alpha   90.00
_cell.angle_beta   90.00
_cell.angle_gamma   90.00
#
_symmetry.space_group_name_H-M   'P 1'
#
loop_
_entity.id
_entity.type
_entity.pdbx_description
1 polymer ?
#
loop_
_entity_poly.entity_id
_entity_poly.type
_entity_poly.pdbx_seq_one_letter_code
_entity_poly.pdbx_strand_id
1 'polypeptide(L)'
;MVTAVTRDRPSRGDHVTTTSPSAPHTTEQRGVGAPRPPFDPEIAAVLQVLAGVMPSSLTADLIPVLRQPNPALPSITDEELGRGGTFTVSTRSVPGPAGAPDVEVIVCLPVGAAAPVAAVLHTHGGGMVIGDARTGLAEIMDWAAELQLAVVSVDYRLAPETPHPGPVEDCYAALLWTARNAAELGIDPDRIVVAGASAGGGLAAALALMARDRGDVALAGQLLIYPMLDDRNDTFSAHQMAGVGVWDQVSNDTGWTALLGADRGGPDVSPYAAPARATDLSGLPPAFVDVASTETFRDEDIAYATRIWQAGGIAELHVWPGGCHGFDTFAPGAGISQEARAARLRWLRRLLAP
;
A
#
# COMPACT_ATOMS: atom_id res chain seq x y z
N MET A 1 41.38 69.82 31.20
CA MET A 1 42.76 69.32 31.41
C MET A 1 42.75 67.85 30.99
N VAL A 2 43.22 67.49 29.78
CA VAL A 2 44.64 67.23 29.42
C VAL A 2 45.15 66.01 30.19
N THR A 3 45.66 64.89 29.66
CA THR A 3 45.92 64.38 28.30
C THR A 3 46.18 62.86 28.40
N ALA A 4 46.04 62.20 27.26
CA ALA A 4 46.33 60.82 26.86
C ALA A 4 47.48 60.03 27.52
N VAL A 5 47.32 58.70 27.51
CA VAL A 5 48.39 57.75 27.16
C VAL A 5 47.81 56.67 26.24
N THR A 6 48.45 56.53 25.09
CA THR A 6 48.25 55.56 23.99
C THR A 6 48.89 54.21 24.31
N ARG A 7 48.32 53.10 23.82
CA ARG A 7 49.08 51.90 23.43
C ARG A 7 48.45 51.21 22.22
N ASP A 8 49.30 51.07 21.20
CA ASP A 8 49.12 50.34 19.94
C ASP A 8 48.68 48.87 20.14
N ARG A 9 47.88 48.39 19.18
CA ARG A 9 47.76 46.97 18.85
C ARG A 9 48.18 46.77 17.38
N PRO A 10 48.98 45.73 17.07
CA PRO A 10 49.46 45.51 15.71
C PRO A 10 48.45 44.79 14.83
N SER A 11 48.66 44.99 13.54
CA SER A 11 47.93 44.52 12.37
C SER A 11 48.20 43.04 12.02
N ARG A 12 47.16 42.43 11.42
CA ARG A 12 47.16 41.44 10.32
C ARG A 12 47.97 40.14 10.52
N GLY A 13 47.22 39.06 10.75
CA GLY A 13 47.59 37.71 10.32
C GLY A 13 46.61 37.25 9.24
N ASP A 14 47.13 36.86 8.08
CA ASP A 14 46.39 36.39 6.93
C ASP A 14 45.68 35.06 7.22
N HIS A 15 44.36 35.02 7.07
CA HIS A 15 43.64 33.75 6.98
C HIS A 15 43.74 33.23 5.55
N VAL A 16 44.63 32.27 5.35
CA VAL A 16 44.63 31.38 4.18
C VAL A 16 43.35 30.55 4.22
N THR A 17 42.39 30.86 3.36
CA THR A 17 41.23 30.02 3.11
C THR A 17 41.69 28.83 2.27
N THR A 18 41.98 27.71 2.91
CA THR A 18 42.13 26.42 2.21
C THR A 18 40.74 25.94 1.82
N THR A 19 40.34 26.20 0.57
CA THR A 19 39.23 25.51 -0.07
C THR A 19 39.63 24.06 -0.28
N SER A 20 39.13 23.16 0.55
CA SER A 20 39.21 21.71 0.28
C SER A 20 38.44 21.39 -1.01
N PRO A 21 39.01 20.63 -1.95
CA PRO A 21 38.27 20.17 -3.11
C PRO A 21 37.20 19.19 -2.62
N SER A 22 35.94 19.49 -2.90
CA SER A 22 34.83 18.54 -2.79
C SER A 22 35.16 17.29 -3.58
N ALA A 23 35.31 16.17 -2.87
CA ALA A 23 35.50 14.86 -3.48
C ALA A 23 34.28 14.53 -4.36
N PRO A 24 34.47 13.91 -5.53
CA PRO A 24 33.36 13.49 -6.36
C PRO A 24 32.53 12.46 -5.59
N HIS A 25 31.22 12.69 -5.48
CA HIS A 25 30.27 11.66 -5.06
C HIS A 25 30.24 10.58 -6.13
N THR A 26 31.15 9.60 -6.01
CA THR A 26 31.00 8.33 -6.68
C THR A 26 29.90 7.57 -5.96
N THR A 27 28.74 7.47 -6.58
CA THR A 27 27.68 6.52 -6.22
C THR A 27 28.22 5.11 -6.46
N GLU A 28 29.03 4.60 -5.53
CA GLU A 28 29.31 3.17 -5.48
C GLU A 28 27.97 2.45 -5.30
N GLN A 29 27.67 1.52 -6.20
CA GLN A 29 26.61 0.53 -6.09
C GLN A 29 26.81 -0.30 -4.82
N ARG A 30 26.48 0.23 -3.65
CA ARG A 30 26.50 -0.52 -2.40
C ARG A 30 25.18 -1.29 -2.34
N GLY A 31 25.19 -2.59 -2.63
CA GLY A 31 24.07 -3.47 -2.29
C GLY A 31 23.68 -4.55 -3.30
N VAL A 32 24.08 -4.43 -4.56
CA VAL A 32 23.79 -5.45 -5.58
C VAL A 32 24.58 -6.72 -5.24
N GLY A 33 23.94 -7.69 -4.57
CA GLY A 33 24.53 -8.98 -4.18
C GLY A 33 24.56 -9.30 -2.69
N ALA A 34 24.07 -8.42 -1.80
CA ALA A 34 23.88 -8.80 -0.40
C ALA A 34 22.80 -9.90 -0.30
N PRO A 35 23.00 -10.96 0.51
CA PRO A 35 21.99 -12.01 0.62
C PRO A 35 20.72 -11.45 1.25
N ARG A 36 19.56 -11.87 0.73
CA ARG A 36 18.27 -11.67 1.40
C ARG A 36 18.27 -12.35 2.77
N PRO A 37 17.43 -11.88 3.72
CA PRO A 37 17.15 -12.66 4.92
C PRO A 37 16.57 -14.05 4.60
N PRO A 38 16.70 -15.03 5.50
CA PRO A 38 16.13 -16.36 5.28
C PRO A 38 14.60 -16.31 5.26
N PHE A 39 13.98 -17.30 4.60
CA PHE A 39 12.54 -17.50 4.76
C PHE A 39 12.26 -18.22 6.06
N ASP A 40 11.09 -17.95 6.63
CA ASP A 40 10.51 -18.78 7.67
C ASP A 40 10.29 -20.21 7.10
N PRO A 41 10.53 -21.29 7.88
CA PRO A 41 10.43 -22.66 7.37
C PRO A 41 9.05 -23.03 6.82
N GLU A 42 7.96 -22.54 7.42
CA GLU A 42 6.60 -22.81 6.94
C GLU A 42 6.35 -22.11 5.60
N ILE A 43 6.83 -20.87 5.46
CA ILE A 43 6.76 -20.11 4.22
C ILE A 43 7.63 -20.73 3.13
N ALA A 44 8.85 -21.15 3.47
CA ALA A 44 9.76 -21.81 2.53
C ALA A 44 9.14 -23.09 1.94
N ALA A 45 8.43 -23.87 2.75
CA ALA A 45 7.74 -25.07 2.29
C ALA A 45 6.63 -24.74 1.28
N VAL A 46 5.84 -23.69 1.54
CA VAL A 46 4.79 -23.24 0.61
C VAL A 46 5.37 -22.69 -0.69
N LEU A 47 6.45 -21.90 -0.63
CA LEU A 47 7.12 -21.38 -1.83
C LEU A 47 7.63 -22.48 -2.75
N GLN A 48 8.11 -23.61 -2.20
CA GLN A 48 8.52 -24.77 -3.01
C GLN A 48 7.36 -25.37 -3.80
N VAL A 49 6.17 -25.40 -3.21
CA VAL A 49 4.95 -25.87 -3.89
C VAL A 49 4.52 -24.86 -4.97
N LEU A 50 4.54 -23.56 -4.64
CA LEU A 50 4.14 -22.49 -5.55
C LEU A 50 5.03 -22.40 -6.79
N ALA A 51 6.32 -22.68 -6.65
CA ALA A 51 7.27 -22.69 -7.78
C ALA A 51 6.90 -23.71 -8.87
N GLY A 52 6.04 -24.69 -8.58
CA GLY A 52 5.54 -25.66 -9.57
C GLY A 52 4.25 -25.23 -10.28
N VAL A 53 3.57 -24.17 -9.81
CA VAL A 53 2.22 -23.78 -10.29
C VAL A 53 2.12 -22.32 -10.72
N MET A 54 3.03 -21.46 -10.28
CA MET A 54 3.09 -20.05 -10.67
C MET A 54 4.42 -19.72 -11.35
N PRO A 55 4.42 -18.81 -12.33
CA PRO A 55 5.66 -18.27 -12.86
C PRO A 55 6.44 -17.55 -11.74
N SER A 56 7.76 -17.61 -11.81
CA SER A 56 8.63 -16.95 -10.81
C SER A 56 8.58 -15.42 -10.87
N SER A 57 8.17 -14.88 -12.01
CA SER A 57 8.10 -13.44 -12.28
C SER A 57 6.92 -13.14 -13.20
N LEU A 58 6.23 -12.03 -12.92
CA LEU A 58 5.23 -11.46 -13.82
C LEU A 58 5.94 -10.67 -14.94
N THR A 59 5.72 -11.10 -16.18
CA THR A 59 6.11 -10.37 -17.40
C THR A 59 4.88 -9.83 -18.12
N ALA A 60 5.07 -8.82 -18.98
CA ALA A 60 3.94 -8.14 -19.65
C ALA A 60 3.07 -9.09 -20.50
N ASP A 61 3.67 -10.10 -21.12
CA ASP A 61 2.97 -11.12 -21.91
C ASP A 61 2.14 -12.09 -21.08
N LEU A 62 2.44 -12.21 -19.77
CA LEU A 62 1.66 -13.04 -18.84
C LEU A 62 0.42 -12.32 -18.29
N ILE A 63 0.33 -10.99 -18.39
CA ILE A 63 -0.81 -10.22 -17.84
C ILE A 63 -2.15 -10.73 -18.39
N PRO A 64 -2.36 -10.87 -19.72
CA PRO A 64 -3.65 -11.34 -20.23
C PRO A 64 -4.01 -12.76 -19.78
N VAL A 65 -3.00 -13.61 -19.55
CA VAL A 65 -3.17 -14.99 -19.08
C VAL A 65 -3.59 -15.00 -17.61
N LEU A 66 -2.93 -14.19 -16.78
CA LEU A 66 -3.19 -14.12 -15.34
C LEU A 66 -4.50 -13.39 -15.00
N ARG A 67 -5.08 -12.64 -15.94
CA ARG A 67 -6.44 -12.10 -15.84
C ARG A 67 -7.53 -13.12 -16.16
N GLN A 68 -7.20 -14.28 -16.75
CA GLN A 68 -8.21 -15.30 -17.00
C GLN A 68 -8.60 -16.00 -15.68
N PRO A 69 -9.88 -16.39 -15.53
CA PRO A 69 -10.30 -17.18 -14.38
C PRO A 69 -9.43 -18.43 -14.21
N ASN A 70 -8.92 -18.64 -13.00
CA ASN A 70 -8.12 -19.81 -12.66
C ASN A 70 -8.91 -20.76 -11.74
N PRO A 71 -9.37 -21.92 -12.22
CA PRO A 71 -10.12 -22.87 -11.39
C PRO A 71 -9.36 -23.39 -10.16
N ALA A 72 -8.02 -23.32 -10.16
CA ALA A 72 -7.20 -23.71 -9.02
C ALA A 72 -7.14 -22.62 -7.93
N LEU A 73 -7.50 -21.37 -8.27
CA LEU A 73 -7.55 -20.22 -7.36
C LEU A 73 -8.87 -19.48 -7.61
N PRO A 74 -10.02 -20.07 -7.20
CA PRO A 74 -11.32 -19.48 -7.45
C PRO A 74 -11.51 -18.19 -6.64
N SER A 75 -12.18 -17.20 -7.24
CA SER A 75 -12.62 -15.99 -6.54
C SER A 75 -13.70 -16.34 -5.51
N ILE A 76 -13.71 -15.61 -4.39
CA ILE A 76 -14.73 -15.74 -3.35
C ILE A 76 -16.13 -15.42 -3.92
N THR A 77 -17.11 -16.27 -3.62
CA THR A 77 -18.49 -16.16 -4.09
C THR A 77 -19.34 -15.25 -3.22
N ASP A 78 -20.50 -14.81 -3.71
CA ASP A 78 -21.45 -14.01 -2.92
C ASP A 78 -22.01 -14.78 -1.73
N GLU A 79 -22.14 -16.11 -1.84
CA GLU A 79 -22.55 -16.97 -0.73
C GLU A 79 -21.51 -16.96 0.41
N GLU A 80 -20.23 -17.06 0.06
CA GLU A 80 -19.12 -17.00 1.01
C GLU A 80 -18.99 -15.59 1.63
N LEU A 81 -19.13 -14.54 0.82
CA LEU A 81 -19.18 -13.15 1.30
C LEU A 81 -20.38 -12.91 2.23
N GLY A 82 -21.52 -13.54 1.95
CA GLY A 82 -22.73 -13.43 2.77
C GLY A 82 -22.61 -14.06 4.16
N ARG A 83 -21.60 -14.93 4.40
CA ARG A 83 -21.31 -15.58 5.69
C ARG A 83 -22.58 -16.13 6.35
N GLY A 84 -23.37 -16.89 5.60
CA GLY A 84 -24.61 -17.51 6.09
C GLY A 84 -25.73 -16.51 6.41
N GLY A 85 -25.74 -15.34 5.75
CA GLY A 85 -26.75 -14.29 5.95
C GLY A 85 -26.36 -13.23 6.99
N THR A 86 -25.12 -13.28 7.50
CA THR A 86 -24.58 -12.22 8.37
C THR A 86 -24.37 -10.92 7.60
N PHE A 87 -24.13 -11.01 6.28
CA PHE A 87 -23.97 -9.87 5.38
C PHE A 87 -24.94 -9.95 4.21
N THR A 88 -25.49 -8.80 3.81
CA THR A 88 -26.05 -8.64 2.46
C THR A 88 -24.92 -8.27 1.51
N VAL A 89 -24.86 -8.94 0.36
CA VAL A 89 -23.87 -8.70 -0.68
C VAL A 89 -24.58 -8.13 -1.90
N SER A 90 -24.04 -7.05 -2.47
CA SER A 90 -24.57 -6.46 -3.70
C SER A 90 -23.44 -5.86 -4.54
N THR A 91 -23.55 -6.00 -5.86
CA THR A 91 -22.72 -5.26 -6.82
C THR A 91 -23.43 -3.98 -7.21
N ARG A 92 -22.71 -2.85 -7.22
CA ARG A 92 -23.24 -1.54 -7.63
C ARG A 92 -22.32 -0.87 -8.65
N SER A 93 -22.92 -0.21 -9.63
CA SER A 93 -22.24 0.72 -10.55
C SER A 93 -22.28 2.11 -9.91
N VAL A 94 -21.12 2.72 -9.69
CA VAL A 94 -21.00 4.06 -9.08
C VAL A 94 -20.39 5.04 -10.07
N PRO A 95 -20.76 6.35 -10.02
CA PRO A 95 -20.22 7.33 -10.95
C PRO A 95 -18.69 7.37 -10.87
N GLY A 96 -18.03 7.12 -12.01
CA GLY A 96 -16.58 7.24 -12.12
C GLY A 96 -16.10 8.69 -12.28
N PRO A 97 -14.79 8.89 -12.49
CA PRO A 97 -14.23 10.20 -12.80
C PRO A 97 -14.88 10.85 -14.04
N ALA A 98 -14.84 12.19 -14.14
CA ALA A 98 -15.42 12.88 -15.27
C ALA A 98 -14.83 12.40 -16.61
N GLY A 99 -15.68 11.87 -17.50
CA GLY A 99 -15.28 11.33 -18.79
C GLY A 99 -14.79 9.87 -18.76
N ALA A 100 -14.79 9.22 -17.60
CA ALA A 100 -14.55 7.79 -17.43
C ALA A 100 -15.87 7.01 -17.32
N PRO A 101 -15.88 5.69 -17.55
CA PRO A 101 -17.03 4.84 -17.23
C PRO A 101 -17.30 4.83 -15.73
N ASP A 102 -18.49 4.33 -15.35
CA ASP A 102 -18.79 3.99 -13.97
C ASP A 102 -17.81 2.93 -13.43
N VAL A 103 -17.61 2.96 -12.11
CA VAL A 103 -16.79 2.01 -11.37
C VAL A 103 -17.70 0.98 -10.73
N GLU A 104 -17.39 -0.31 -10.87
CA GLU A 104 -18.10 -1.35 -10.15
C GLU A 104 -17.55 -1.48 -8.72
N VAL A 105 -18.45 -1.63 -7.75
CA VAL A 105 -18.09 -1.95 -6.37
C VAL A 105 -18.90 -3.14 -5.86
N ILE A 106 -18.26 -3.98 -5.04
CA ILE A 106 -18.93 -4.98 -4.21
C ILE A 106 -19.16 -4.37 -2.84
N VAL A 107 -20.43 -4.33 -2.41
CA VAL A 107 -20.86 -3.79 -1.12
C VAL A 107 -21.35 -4.93 -0.24
N CYS A 108 -20.69 -5.15 0.89
CA CYS A 108 -21.10 -6.07 1.94
C CYS A 108 -21.55 -5.26 3.17
N LEU A 109 -22.82 -5.36 3.54
CA LEU A 109 -23.38 -4.65 4.70
C LEU A 109 -23.78 -5.63 5.80
N PRO A 110 -23.44 -5.38 7.07
CA PRO A 110 -23.83 -6.25 8.17
C PRO A 110 -25.35 -6.20 8.39
N VAL A 111 -25.97 -7.37 8.52
CA VAL A 111 -27.40 -7.48 8.78
C VAL A 111 -27.71 -7.17 10.24
N GLY A 112 -28.75 -6.37 10.49
CA GLY A 112 -29.28 -6.12 11.83
C GLY A 112 -28.44 -5.15 12.68
N ALA A 113 -27.57 -4.34 12.08
CA ALA A 113 -26.87 -3.27 12.78
C ALA A 113 -27.88 -2.27 13.40
N ALA A 114 -27.70 -1.95 14.69
CA ALA A 114 -28.61 -1.06 15.43
C ALA A 114 -28.28 0.43 15.27
N ALA A 115 -27.11 0.76 14.72
CA ALA A 115 -26.61 2.10 14.47
C ALA A 115 -25.67 2.08 13.25
N PRO A 116 -25.34 3.24 12.65
CA PRO A 116 -24.35 3.31 11.58
C PRO A 116 -23.02 2.65 11.98
N VAL A 117 -22.48 1.83 11.08
CA VAL A 117 -21.25 1.06 11.30
C VAL A 117 -20.03 1.75 10.68
N ALA A 118 -18.84 1.43 11.18
CA ALA A 118 -17.60 1.77 10.48
C ALA A 118 -17.50 0.99 9.16
N ALA A 119 -16.73 1.52 8.20
CA ALA A 119 -16.57 0.91 6.89
C ALA A 119 -15.11 0.73 6.50
N VAL A 120 -14.84 -0.33 5.74
CA VAL A 120 -13.57 -0.53 5.02
C VAL A 120 -13.82 -0.31 3.53
N LEU A 121 -13.18 0.69 2.96
CA LEU A 121 -13.02 0.79 1.50
C LEU A 121 -11.79 -0.03 1.12
N HIS A 122 -12.01 -1.15 0.42
CA HIS A 122 -10.97 -2.08 0.04
C HIS A 122 -10.52 -1.86 -1.41
N THR A 123 -9.21 -1.78 -1.60
CA THR A 123 -8.53 -1.75 -2.90
C THR A 123 -7.70 -3.01 -3.07
N HIS A 124 -8.00 -3.82 -4.08
CA HIS A 124 -7.35 -5.12 -4.29
C HIS A 124 -5.89 -4.98 -4.76
N GLY A 125 -5.07 -5.99 -4.46
CA GLY A 125 -3.69 -6.12 -4.96
C GLY A 125 -3.61 -6.61 -6.41
N GLY A 126 -2.38 -6.84 -6.90
CA GLY A 126 -2.15 -7.33 -8.27
C GLY A 126 -1.38 -6.38 -9.18
N GLY A 127 -0.47 -5.57 -8.62
CA GLY A 127 0.40 -4.67 -9.40
C GLY A 127 -0.33 -3.58 -10.18
N MET A 128 -1.62 -3.33 -9.90
CA MET A 128 -2.54 -2.52 -10.73
C MET A 128 -2.76 -3.08 -12.16
N VAL A 129 -2.38 -4.35 -12.39
CA VAL A 129 -2.43 -4.99 -13.71
C VAL A 129 -3.26 -6.28 -13.73
N ILE A 130 -3.51 -6.90 -12.57
CA ILE A 130 -4.34 -8.09 -12.40
C ILE A 130 -5.21 -7.95 -11.14
N GLY A 131 -6.15 -8.88 -10.94
CA GLY A 131 -7.09 -8.87 -9.82
C GLY A 131 -8.42 -8.20 -10.18
N ASP A 132 -9.34 -8.24 -9.24
CA ASP A 132 -10.70 -7.69 -9.32
C ASP A 132 -11.21 -7.32 -7.91
N ALA A 133 -12.42 -6.76 -7.82
CA ALA A 133 -13.05 -6.43 -6.53
C ALA A 133 -13.20 -7.62 -5.56
N ARG A 134 -13.05 -8.87 -5.99
CA ARG A 134 -13.13 -10.07 -5.12
C ARG A 134 -11.76 -10.49 -4.58
N THR A 135 -10.69 -10.07 -5.24
CA THR A 135 -9.32 -10.43 -4.90
C THR A 135 -8.94 -9.89 -3.52
N GLY A 136 -8.60 -10.78 -2.58
CA GLY A 136 -8.19 -10.40 -1.21
C GLY A 136 -9.32 -10.17 -0.22
N LEU A 137 -10.60 -10.28 -0.62
CA LEU A 137 -11.74 -9.98 0.25
C LEU A 137 -11.91 -10.93 1.46
N ALA A 138 -11.33 -12.13 1.42
CA ALA A 138 -11.55 -13.13 2.47
C ALA A 138 -11.16 -12.61 3.86
N GLU A 139 -9.96 -12.03 4.00
CA GLU A 139 -9.48 -11.47 5.26
C GLU A 139 -10.25 -10.20 5.67
N ILE A 140 -10.60 -9.35 4.69
CA ILE A 140 -11.41 -8.14 4.95
C ILE A 140 -12.77 -8.53 5.54
N MET A 141 -13.38 -9.60 5.03
CA MET A 141 -14.63 -10.13 5.55
C MET A 141 -14.49 -10.79 6.92
N ASP A 142 -13.31 -11.33 7.27
CA ASP A 142 -13.04 -11.80 8.63
C ASP A 142 -13.03 -10.62 9.61
N TRP A 143 -12.44 -9.47 9.23
CA TRP A 143 -12.52 -8.25 10.05
C TRP A 143 -13.95 -7.73 10.15
N ALA A 144 -14.67 -7.71 9.03
CA ALA A 144 -16.05 -7.24 8.99
C ALA A 144 -16.96 -8.06 9.89
N ALA A 145 -16.82 -9.39 9.89
CA ALA A 145 -17.59 -10.29 10.75
C ALA A 145 -17.29 -10.05 12.24
N GLU A 146 -16.02 -9.87 12.58
CA GLU A 146 -15.58 -9.69 13.97
C GLU A 146 -15.91 -8.31 14.53
N LEU A 147 -15.89 -7.26 13.71
CA LEU A 147 -16.06 -5.86 14.12
C LEU A 147 -17.37 -5.22 13.66
N GLN A 148 -18.24 -5.99 12.99
CA GLN A 148 -19.49 -5.53 12.37
C GLN A 148 -19.28 -4.34 11.43
N LEU A 149 -18.36 -4.47 10.47
CA LEU A 149 -18.03 -3.40 9.51
C LEU A 149 -18.82 -3.54 8.21
N ALA A 150 -19.14 -2.42 7.57
CA ALA A 150 -19.44 -2.43 6.14
C ALA A 150 -18.15 -2.59 5.33
N VAL A 151 -18.23 -3.23 4.16
CA VAL A 151 -17.11 -3.35 3.21
C VAL A 151 -17.57 -2.85 1.85
N VAL A 152 -16.76 -1.99 1.24
CA VAL A 152 -16.92 -1.56 -0.15
C VAL A 152 -15.61 -1.88 -0.89
N SER A 153 -15.62 -2.89 -1.74
CA SER A 153 -14.46 -3.32 -2.52
C SER A 153 -14.55 -2.79 -3.94
N VAL A 154 -13.48 -2.15 -4.42
CA VAL A 154 -13.48 -1.42 -5.69
C VAL A 154 -12.93 -2.27 -6.83
N ASP A 155 -13.67 -2.37 -7.93
CA ASP A 155 -13.23 -2.96 -9.20
C ASP A 155 -12.62 -1.87 -10.10
N TYR A 156 -11.43 -1.41 -9.74
CA TYR A 156 -10.78 -0.30 -10.44
C TYR A 156 -10.21 -0.76 -11.79
N ARG A 157 -10.18 0.14 -12.79
CA ARG A 157 -9.61 -0.20 -14.09
C ARG A 157 -8.11 -0.46 -14.00
N LEU A 158 -7.63 -1.43 -14.77
CA LEU A 158 -6.26 -1.91 -14.70
C LEU A 158 -5.36 -1.30 -15.80
N ALA A 159 -4.09 -1.16 -15.47
CA ALA A 159 -3.02 -0.87 -16.42
C ALA A 159 -2.63 -2.16 -17.19
N PRO A 160 -2.09 -2.06 -18.42
CA PRO A 160 -1.74 -0.83 -19.15
C PRO A 160 -2.91 -0.18 -19.90
N GLU A 161 -4.09 -0.81 -19.96
CA GLU A 161 -5.24 -0.26 -20.68
C GLU A 161 -5.73 1.06 -20.08
N THR A 162 -5.63 1.17 -18.75
CA THR A 162 -5.90 2.39 -17.99
C THR A 162 -4.67 2.72 -17.13
N PRO A 163 -3.70 3.50 -17.65
CA PRO A 163 -2.52 3.91 -16.89
C PRO A 163 -2.89 4.97 -15.82
N HIS A 164 -1.91 5.40 -15.03
CA HIS A 164 -2.10 6.53 -14.11
C HIS A 164 -2.62 7.77 -14.86
N PRO A 165 -3.62 8.51 -14.33
CA PRO A 165 -4.22 8.41 -13.00
C PRO A 165 -5.46 7.51 -12.89
N GLY A 166 -5.80 6.72 -13.90
CA GLY A 166 -7.08 6.00 -13.96
C GLY A 166 -7.40 5.11 -12.75
N PRO A 167 -6.55 4.13 -12.38
CA PRO A 167 -6.84 3.21 -11.28
C PRO A 167 -7.12 3.94 -9.95
N VAL A 168 -6.28 4.93 -9.60
CA VAL A 168 -6.41 5.66 -8.34
C VAL A 168 -7.62 6.60 -8.32
N GLU A 169 -7.97 7.21 -9.46
CA GLU A 169 -9.18 8.05 -9.56
C GLU A 169 -10.47 7.20 -9.50
N ASP A 170 -10.46 5.96 -9.99
CA ASP A 170 -11.60 5.04 -9.82
C ASP A 170 -11.81 4.71 -8.33
N CYS A 171 -10.72 4.39 -7.63
CA CYS A 171 -10.76 4.18 -6.18
C CYS A 171 -11.23 5.41 -5.41
N TYR A 172 -10.79 6.61 -5.84
CA TYR A 172 -11.20 7.86 -5.20
C TYR A 172 -12.68 8.19 -5.47
N ALA A 173 -13.17 7.92 -6.67
CA ALA A 173 -14.59 8.06 -7.01
C ALA A 173 -15.46 7.13 -6.15
N ALA A 174 -15.04 5.87 -5.97
CA ALA A 174 -15.69 4.93 -5.05
C ALA A 174 -15.68 5.43 -3.60
N LEU A 175 -14.55 5.94 -3.09
CA LEU A 175 -14.44 6.53 -1.75
C LEU A 175 -15.44 7.68 -1.55
N LEU A 176 -15.49 8.63 -2.50
CA LEU A 176 -16.42 9.75 -2.45
C LEU A 176 -17.87 9.29 -2.50
N TRP A 177 -18.17 8.29 -3.34
CA TRP A 177 -19.50 7.71 -3.41
C TRP A 177 -19.90 7.06 -2.08
N THR A 178 -19.01 6.27 -1.46
CA THR A 178 -19.26 5.65 -0.15
C THR A 178 -19.57 6.69 0.91
N ALA A 179 -18.75 7.74 1.02
CA ALA A 179 -18.97 8.81 1.99
C ALA A 179 -20.28 9.58 1.75
N ARG A 180 -20.60 9.90 0.48
CA ARG A 180 -21.82 10.63 0.11
C ARG A 180 -23.11 9.80 0.30
N ASN A 181 -23.02 8.48 0.21
CA ASN A 181 -24.14 7.56 0.39
C ASN A 181 -24.13 6.86 1.76
N ALA A 182 -23.31 7.32 2.71
CA ALA A 182 -23.11 6.66 3.99
C ALA A 182 -24.44 6.42 4.75
N ALA A 183 -25.37 7.39 4.72
CA ALA A 183 -26.69 7.24 5.34
C ALA A 183 -27.52 6.10 4.72
N GLU A 184 -27.49 5.92 3.39
CA GLU A 184 -28.19 4.82 2.72
C GLU A 184 -27.53 3.47 3.03
N LEU A 185 -26.20 3.46 3.13
CA LEU A 185 -25.41 2.27 3.39
C LEU A 185 -25.37 1.89 4.88
N GLY A 186 -25.94 2.70 5.77
CA GLY A 186 -25.82 2.51 7.22
C GLY A 186 -24.39 2.64 7.72
N ILE A 187 -23.58 3.50 7.08
CA ILE A 187 -22.18 3.76 7.40
C ILE A 187 -22.08 5.08 8.19
N ASP A 188 -21.20 5.11 9.18
CA ASP A 188 -20.73 6.33 9.81
C ASP A 188 -19.64 6.98 8.93
N PRO A 189 -19.89 8.15 8.32
CA PRO A 189 -18.95 8.76 7.37
C PRO A 189 -17.62 9.19 8.01
N ASP A 190 -17.57 9.36 9.33
CA ASP A 190 -16.34 9.72 10.05
C ASP A 190 -15.49 8.48 10.41
N ARG A 191 -15.99 7.27 10.10
CA ARG A 191 -15.37 5.98 10.47
C ARG A 191 -15.08 5.11 9.25
N ILE A 192 -14.63 5.72 8.16
CA ILE A 192 -14.17 5.04 6.94
C ILE A 192 -12.66 4.79 7.01
N VAL A 193 -12.25 3.54 6.88
CA VAL A 193 -10.85 3.11 6.77
C VAL A 193 -10.58 2.68 5.33
N VAL A 194 -9.48 3.16 4.73
CA VAL A 194 -8.99 2.60 3.46
C VAL A 194 -8.04 1.46 3.75
N ALA A 195 -8.17 0.35 3.02
CA ALA A 195 -7.32 -0.81 3.23
C ALA A 195 -7.01 -1.53 1.92
N GLY A 196 -5.82 -2.11 1.85
CA GLY A 196 -5.45 -2.93 0.70
C GLY A 196 -4.11 -3.61 0.90
N ALA A 197 -3.86 -4.61 0.06
CA ALA A 197 -2.63 -5.38 0.05
C ALA A 197 -1.83 -5.13 -1.23
N SER A 198 -0.49 -5.11 -1.14
CA SER A 198 0.39 -4.93 -2.30
C SER A 198 0.06 -3.62 -3.04
N ALA A 199 -0.15 -3.67 -4.35
CA ALA A 199 -0.63 -2.53 -5.14
C ALA A 199 -1.93 -1.90 -4.62
N GLY A 200 -2.82 -2.71 -4.01
CA GLY A 200 -4.01 -2.22 -3.34
C GLY A 200 -3.68 -1.40 -2.09
N GLY A 201 -2.64 -1.78 -1.35
CA GLY A 201 -2.11 -0.99 -0.24
C GLY A 201 -1.50 0.32 -0.73
N GLY A 202 -0.81 0.30 -1.88
CA GLY A 202 -0.34 1.51 -2.55
C GLY A 202 -1.47 2.47 -2.92
N LEU A 203 -2.55 1.95 -3.50
CA LEU A 203 -3.76 2.72 -3.79
C LEU A 203 -4.40 3.26 -2.51
N ALA A 204 -4.50 2.47 -1.43
CA ALA A 204 -5.04 2.94 -0.15
C ALA A 204 -4.21 4.09 0.45
N ALA A 205 -2.88 4.03 0.37
CA ALA A 205 -2.00 5.13 0.78
C ALA A 205 -2.18 6.37 -0.11
N ALA A 206 -2.34 6.18 -1.43
CA ALA A 206 -2.64 7.26 -2.36
C ALA A 206 -3.99 7.93 -2.06
N LEU A 207 -5.02 7.15 -1.73
CA LEU A 207 -6.31 7.67 -1.30
C LEU A 207 -6.20 8.51 -0.02
N ALA A 208 -5.35 8.11 0.93
CA ALA A 208 -5.11 8.89 2.14
C ALA A 208 -4.47 10.25 1.83
N LEU A 209 -3.51 10.30 0.91
CA LEU A 209 -2.95 11.55 0.40
C LEU A 209 -4.01 12.41 -0.30
N MET A 210 -4.77 11.82 -1.24
CA MET A 210 -5.82 12.53 -1.98
C MET A 210 -6.93 13.05 -1.08
N ALA A 211 -7.36 12.28 -0.07
CA ALA A 211 -8.36 12.69 0.91
C ALA A 211 -7.88 13.93 1.70
N ARG A 212 -6.64 13.93 2.18
CA ARG A 212 -6.02 15.07 2.85
C ARG A 212 -5.89 16.28 1.91
N ASP A 213 -5.36 16.06 0.71
CA ASP A 213 -4.98 17.15 -0.20
C ASP A 213 -6.19 17.81 -0.87
N ARG A 214 -7.24 17.03 -1.15
CA ARG A 214 -8.48 17.52 -1.77
C ARG A 214 -9.51 17.99 -0.74
N GLY A 215 -9.53 17.38 0.46
CA GLY A 215 -10.42 17.76 1.55
C GLY A 215 -11.89 17.38 1.36
N ASP A 216 -12.21 16.55 0.37
CA ASP A 216 -13.59 16.14 0.05
C ASP A 216 -14.15 15.05 0.98
N VAL A 217 -13.27 14.31 1.68
CA VAL A 217 -13.61 13.18 2.53
C VAL A 217 -12.57 13.02 3.65
N ALA A 218 -13.02 12.65 4.85
CA ALA A 218 -12.15 12.31 5.97
C ALA A 218 -12.01 10.79 6.10
N LEU A 219 -10.85 10.33 6.57
CA LEU A 219 -10.57 8.93 6.82
C LEU A 219 -10.23 8.72 8.30
N ALA A 220 -10.76 7.65 8.88
CA ALA A 220 -10.42 7.23 10.23
C ALA A 220 -9.02 6.59 10.28
N GLY A 221 -8.59 5.92 9.22
CA GLY A 221 -7.29 5.26 9.16
C GLY A 221 -6.95 4.71 7.78
N GLN A 222 -5.70 4.29 7.63
CA GLN A 222 -5.21 3.55 6.46
C GLN A 222 -4.52 2.25 6.91
N LEU A 223 -4.98 1.10 6.42
CA LEU A 223 -4.41 -0.21 6.72
C LEU A 223 -3.70 -0.75 5.48
N LEU A 224 -2.38 -0.68 5.52
CA LEU A 224 -1.51 -0.94 4.38
C LEU A 224 -0.78 -2.27 4.59
N ILE A 225 -1.16 -3.27 3.82
CA ILE A 225 -0.58 -4.61 3.89
C ILE A 225 0.50 -4.75 2.81
N TYR A 226 1.77 -4.83 3.21
CA TYR A 226 2.97 -4.82 2.36
C TYR A 226 2.78 -3.95 1.11
N PRO A 227 2.46 -2.65 1.27
CA PRO A 227 2.01 -1.82 0.16
C PRO A 227 3.10 -1.62 -0.91
N MET A 228 2.71 -1.59 -2.17
CA MET A 228 3.59 -1.21 -3.28
C MET A 228 3.61 0.32 -3.38
N LEU A 229 4.71 0.97 -2.98
CA LEU A 229 4.77 2.42 -2.75
C LEU A 229 5.75 3.18 -3.64
N ASP A 230 6.78 2.51 -4.18
CA ASP A 230 7.88 3.17 -4.88
C ASP A 230 8.10 2.65 -6.31
N ASP A 231 7.89 3.52 -7.30
CA ASP A 231 8.04 3.19 -8.72
C ASP A 231 9.49 2.99 -9.17
N ARG A 232 10.45 3.45 -8.37
CA ARG A 232 11.88 3.34 -8.67
C ARG A 232 12.40 1.92 -8.55
N ASN A 233 11.81 1.11 -7.66
CA ASN A 233 12.14 -0.30 -7.46
C ASN A 233 13.65 -0.56 -7.26
N ASP A 234 14.35 0.36 -6.58
CA ASP A 234 15.82 0.42 -6.46
C ASP A 234 16.34 0.23 -5.02
N THR A 235 15.47 -0.21 -4.11
CA THR A 235 15.82 -0.48 -2.71
C THR A 235 16.68 -1.73 -2.56
N PHE A 236 17.33 -1.90 -1.40
CA PHE A 236 18.09 -3.11 -1.12
C PHE A 236 17.18 -4.33 -1.11
N SER A 237 16.01 -4.24 -0.48
CA SER A 237 15.01 -5.31 -0.45
C SER A 237 14.56 -5.72 -1.86
N ALA A 238 14.30 -4.75 -2.75
CA ALA A 238 13.93 -5.04 -4.12
C ALA A 238 15.03 -5.84 -4.86
N HIS A 239 16.28 -5.39 -4.78
CA HIS A 239 17.41 -6.10 -5.39
C HIS A 239 17.68 -7.48 -4.74
N GLN A 240 17.48 -7.62 -3.44
CA GLN A 240 17.61 -8.89 -2.71
C GLN A 240 16.59 -9.94 -3.15
N MET A 241 15.45 -9.49 -3.68
CA MET A 241 14.33 -10.33 -4.08
C MET A 241 14.25 -10.57 -5.59
N ALA A 242 15.22 -10.13 -6.38
CA ALA A 242 15.26 -10.38 -7.82
C ALA A 242 15.22 -11.90 -8.14
N GLY A 243 14.20 -12.35 -8.88
CA GLY A 243 13.98 -13.75 -9.22
C GLY A 243 13.58 -14.66 -8.05
N VAL A 244 13.12 -14.10 -6.93
CA VAL A 244 12.82 -14.85 -5.70
C VAL A 244 11.41 -14.54 -5.19
N GLY A 245 10.68 -15.58 -4.78
CA GLY A 245 9.38 -15.44 -4.12
C GLY A 245 8.21 -15.36 -5.11
N VAL A 246 7.09 -14.80 -4.65
CA VAL A 246 5.86 -14.67 -5.46
C VAL A 246 5.81 -13.37 -6.26
N TRP A 247 6.39 -12.29 -5.72
CA TRP A 247 6.47 -11.00 -6.37
C TRP A 247 7.91 -10.48 -6.27
N ASP A 248 8.67 -10.69 -7.33
CA ASP A 248 10.08 -10.32 -7.39
C ASP A 248 10.27 -8.91 -7.98
N GLN A 249 11.53 -8.47 -8.07
CA GLN A 249 11.89 -7.18 -8.68
C GLN A 249 11.36 -7.04 -10.12
N VAL A 250 11.39 -8.12 -10.92
CA VAL A 250 10.92 -8.11 -12.31
C VAL A 250 9.41 -7.91 -12.38
N SER A 251 8.66 -8.58 -11.51
CA SER A 251 7.22 -8.43 -11.39
C SER A 251 6.83 -7.00 -11.05
N ASN A 252 7.58 -6.39 -10.11
CA ASN A 252 7.39 -5.01 -9.71
C ASN A 252 7.70 -4.02 -10.85
N ASP A 253 8.80 -4.24 -11.58
CA ASP A 253 9.15 -3.46 -12.77
C ASP A 253 8.06 -3.56 -13.85
N THR A 254 7.51 -4.75 -14.09
CA THR A 254 6.42 -4.96 -15.05
C THR A 254 5.16 -4.17 -14.64
N GLY A 255 4.74 -4.24 -13.37
CA GLY A 255 3.58 -3.53 -12.86
C GLY A 255 3.72 -2.01 -12.97
N TRP A 256 4.83 -1.47 -12.47
CA TRP A 256 5.09 -0.02 -12.57
C TRP A 256 5.25 0.46 -14.01
N THR A 257 5.87 -0.34 -14.89
CA THR A 257 6.00 0.00 -16.32
C THR A 257 4.65 0.00 -17.02
N ALA A 258 3.74 -0.92 -16.68
CA ALA A 258 2.38 -0.91 -17.21
C ALA A 258 1.61 0.34 -16.77
N LEU A 259 1.78 0.77 -15.52
CA LEU A 259 1.08 1.93 -14.96
C LEU A 259 1.60 3.27 -15.48
N LEU A 260 2.93 3.44 -15.56
CA LEU A 260 3.59 4.74 -15.79
C LEU A 260 4.30 4.84 -17.14
N GLY A 261 4.47 3.73 -17.86
CA GLY A 261 5.18 3.71 -19.13
C GLY A 261 6.60 4.29 -19.01
N ALA A 262 6.90 5.27 -19.86
CA ALA A 262 8.20 5.93 -19.91
C ALA A 262 8.45 6.90 -18.74
N ASP A 263 7.42 7.30 -18.01
CA ASP A 263 7.54 8.26 -16.90
C ASP A 263 8.04 7.59 -15.62
N ARG A 264 8.02 6.24 -15.56
CA ARG A 264 8.52 5.46 -14.42
C ARG A 264 9.96 5.84 -14.08
N GLY A 265 10.23 6.05 -12.79
CA GLY A 265 11.54 6.47 -12.28
C GLY A 265 11.82 7.95 -12.49
N GLY A 266 11.00 8.66 -13.28
CA GLY A 266 11.15 10.08 -13.59
C GLY A 266 11.01 11.00 -12.36
N PRO A 267 11.44 12.26 -12.47
CA PRO A 267 11.33 13.23 -11.38
C PRO A 267 9.89 13.70 -11.12
N ASP A 268 9.02 13.59 -12.12
CA ASP A 268 7.65 14.15 -12.10
C ASP A 268 6.57 13.09 -11.80
N VAL A 269 6.96 11.90 -11.32
CA VAL A 269 6.01 10.86 -10.92
C VAL A 269 5.14 11.36 -9.77
N SER A 270 3.82 11.34 -10.00
CA SER A 270 2.83 11.80 -9.04
C SER A 270 2.90 11.01 -7.72
N PRO A 271 2.78 11.67 -6.55
CA PRO A 271 2.65 10.97 -5.27
C PRO A 271 1.35 10.17 -5.15
N TYR A 272 0.35 10.41 -6.01
CA TYR A 272 -0.85 9.59 -6.09
C TYR A 272 -0.66 8.34 -6.95
N ALA A 273 0.43 8.25 -7.72
CA ALA A 273 0.84 7.02 -8.39
C ALA A 273 1.72 6.17 -7.47
N ALA A 274 2.75 6.80 -6.88
CA ALA A 274 3.73 6.18 -6.01
C ALA A 274 3.84 6.99 -4.70
N PRO A 275 3.12 6.60 -3.63
CA PRO A 275 3.07 7.38 -2.39
C PRO A 275 4.43 7.63 -1.73
N ALA A 276 5.45 6.80 -2.00
CA ALA A 276 6.83 7.07 -1.56
C ALA A 276 7.40 8.40 -2.12
N ARG A 277 6.85 8.92 -3.22
CA ARG A 277 7.21 10.21 -3.83
C ARG A 277 6.67 11.43 -3.09
N ALA A 278 5.65 11.28 -2.25
CA ALA A 278 5.05 12.40 -1.52
C ALA A 278 6.12 13.13 -0.71
N THR A 279 6.21 14.46 -0.79
CA THR A 279 7.21 15.25 -0.04
C THR A 279 6.71 15.66 1.35
N ASP A 280 5.39 15.61 1.56
CA ASP A 280 4.73 15.92 2.82
C ASP A 280 3.77 14.78 3.21
N LEU A 281 4.01 14.19 4.38
CA LEU A 281 3.16 13.15 4.98
C LEU A 281 2.46 13.64 6.26
N SER A 282 2.52 14.94 6.56
CA SER A 282 1.81 15.53 7.69
C SER A 282 0.30 15.47 7.46
N GLY A 283 -0.48 15.41 8.55
CA GLY A 283 -1.95 15.44 8.50
C GLY A 283 -2.61 14.19 7.90
N LEU A 284 -1.86 13.11 7.63
CA LEU A 284 -2.44 11.84 7.21
C LEU A 284 -3.20 11.14 8.35
N PRO A 285 -4.23 10.34 8.03
CA PRO A 285 -4.94 9.54 9.03
C PRO A 285 -3.99 8.47 9.61
N PRO A 286 -4.25 7.97 10.84
CA PRO A 286 -3.46 6.91 11.46
C PRO A 286 -3.20 5.74 10.51
N ALA A 287 -1.94 5.31 10.42
CA ALA A 287 -1.51 4.25 9.53
C ALA A 287 -1.17 2.97 10.30
N PHE A 288 -1.64 1.83 9.80
CA PHE A 288 -1.03 0.53 10.05
C PHE A 288 -0.28 0.13 8.79
N VAL A 289 1.00 -0.21 8.94
CA VAL A 289 1.84 -0.70 7.86
C VAL A 289 2.45 -2.00 8.33
N ASP A 290 2.29 -3.07 7.55
CA ASP A 290 3.08 -4.27 7.78
C ASP A 290 3.75 -4.77 6.54
N VAL A 291 4.88 -5.43 6.72
CA VAL A 291 5.66 -6.01 5.64
C VAL A 291 6.44 -7.20 6.17
N ALA A 292 6.93 -8.07 5.30
CA ALA A 292 7.82 -9.13 5.74
C ALA A 292 9.29 -8.75 5.56
N SER A 293 10.17 -9.42 6.31
CA SER A 293 11.63 -9.16 6.24
C SER A 293 12.31 -9.73 4.99
N THR A 294 11.70 -10.73 4.33
CA THR A 294 12.21 -11.36 3.10
C THR A 294 11.27 -11.07 1.93
N GLU A 295 11.13 -9.79 1.64
CA GLU A 295 10.06 -9.24 0.78
C GLU A 295 10.60 -8.03 0.00
N THR A 296 10.03 -7.77 -1.20
CA THR A 296 10.48 -6.77 -2.18
C THR A 296 10.30 -5.32 -1.70
N PHE A 297 9.14 -4.98 -1.13
CA PHE A 297 8.70 -3.68 -0.61
C PHE A 297 9.16 -3.36 0.83
N ARG A 298 9.84 -4.29 1.52
CA ARG A 298 10.32 -4.10 2.90
C ARG A 298 10.90 -2.71 3.17
N ASP A 299 11.86 -2.28 2.37
CA ASP A 299 12.58 -1.05 2.67
C ASP A 299 11.75 0.22 2.37
N GLU A 300 10.89 0.20 1.35
CA GLU A 300 10.00 1.33 1.03
C GLU A 300 8.89 1.49 2.07
N ASP A 301 8.36 0.38 2.60
CA ASP A 301 7.31 0.37 3.64
C ASP A 301 7.84 0.91 4.97
N ILE A 302 9.02 0.43 5.38
CA ILE A 302 9.73 0.93 6.56
C ILE A 302 10.00 2.43 6.40
N ALA A 303 10.46 2.86 5.22
CA ALA A 303 10.72 4.27 4.94
C ALA A 303 9.44 5.12 5.02
N TYR A 304 8.34 4.66 4.45
CA TYR A 304 7.06 5.39 4.48
C TYR A 304 6.54 5.57 5.90
N ALA A 305 6.47 4.49 6.70
CA ALA A 305 6.07 4.58 8.11
C ALA A 305 7.01 5.49 8.92
N THR A 306 8.32 5.40 8.69
CA THR A 306 9.31 6.28 9.31
C THR A 306 9.06 7.75 9.00
N ARG A 307 8.73 8.06 7.76
CA ARG A 307 8.47 9.44 7.30
C ARG A 307 7.15 10.00 7.86
N ILE A 308 6.14 9.16 8.09
CA ILE A 308 4.92 9.58 8.82
C ILE A 308 5.30 10.08 10.22
N TRP A 309 6.11 9.34 10.98
CA TRP A 309 6.55 9.79 12.30
C TRP A 309 7.42 11.05 12.25
N GLN A 310 8.31 11.16 11.25
CA GLN A 310 9.12 12.38 11.05
C GLN A 310 8.27 13.62 10.78
N ALA A 311 7.11 13.45 10.14
CA ALA A 311 6.12 14.50 9.93
C ALA A 311 5.20 14.74 11.14
N GLY A 312 5.39 14.01 12.25
CA GLY A 312 4.58 14.10 13.46
C GLY A 312 3.26 13.31 13.43
N GLY A 313 3.08 12.44 12.44
CA GLY A 313 1.91 11.59 12.28
C GLY A 313 1.93 10.32 13.13
N ILE A 314 0.87 9.52 13.01
CA ILE A 314 0.69 8.27 13.75
C ILE A 314 0.82 7.09 12.77
N ALA A 315 1.84 6.25 12.99
CA ALA A 315 1.99 4.98 12.29
C ALA A 315 2.30 3.84 13.27
N GLU A 316 1.80 2.64 12.97
CA GLU A 316 2.19 1.37 13.58
C GLU A 316 2.82 0.51 12.49
N LEU A 317 4.07 0.07 12.70
CA LEU A 317 4.84 -0.72 11.74
C LEU A 317 5.13 -2.11 12.30
N HIS A 318 4.82 -3.15 11.53
CA HIS A 318 5.24 -4.52 11.81
C HIS A 318 6.12 -5.07 10.70
N VAL A 319 7.23 -5.71 11.06
CA VAL A 319 8.12 -6.41 10.11
C VAL A 319 8.15 -7.89 10.49
N TRP A 320 7.50 -8.73 9.70
CA TRP A 320 7.34 -10.15 9.98
C TRP A 320 8.60 -10.96 9.60
N PRO A 321 9.23 -11.69 10.53
CA PRO A 321 10.47 -12.40 10.26
C PRO A 321 10.24 -13.56 9.28
N GLY A 322 10.98 -13.59 8.18
CA GLY A 322 10.99 -14.70 7.22
C GLY A 322 9.78 -14.82 6.28
N GLY A 323 8.77 -13.96 6.39
CA GLY A 323 7.69 -13.90 5.40
C GLY A 323 8.15 -13.43 4.01
N CYS A 324 7.35 -13.73 2.98
CA CYS A 324 7.50 -13.23 1.62
C CYS A 324 6.29 -12.39 1.18
N HIS A 325 6.29 -11.89 -0.06
CA HIS A 325 5.12 -11.19 -0.59
C HIS A 325 3.89 -12.12 -0.60
N GLY A 326 2.77 -11.67 -0.04
CA GLY A 326 1.54 -12.46 0.06
C GLY A 326 1.58 -13.67 1.02
N PHE A 327 2.57 -13.76 1.92
CA PHE A 327 2.80 -14.94 2.77
C PHE A 327 1.57 -15.40 3.56
N ASP A 328 0.77 -14.46 4.03
CA ASP A 328 -0.45 -14.66 4.79
C ASP A 328 -1.60 -15.21 3.94
N THR A 329 -1.59 -14.90 2.64
CA THR A 329 -2.55 -15.46 1.67
C THR A 329 -2.17 -16.87 1.26
N PHE A 330 -0.89 -17.13 0.98
CA PHE A 330 -0.43 -18.43 0.49
C PHE A 330 -0.18 -19.45 1.60
N ALA A 331 0.21 -19.00 2.79
CA ALA A 331 0.46 -19.83 3.96
C ALA A 331 -0.40 -19.35 5.15
N PRO A 332 -1.74 -19.37 5.06
CA PRO A 332 -2.63 -18.82 6.09
C PRO A 332 -2.53 -19.57 7.43
N GLY A 333 -2.05 -20.83 7.39
CA GLY A 333 -1.83 -21.65 8.58
C GLY A 333 -0.50 -21.41 9.29
N ALA A 334 0.47 -20.72 8.65
CA ALA A 334 1.77 -20.46 9.26
C ALA A 334 1.63 -19.53 10.47
N GLY A 335 2.46 -19.74 11.49
CA GLY A 335 2.41 -18.95 12.73
C GLY A 335 2.52 -17.45 12.47
N ILE A 336 3.48 -17.05 11.64
CA ILE A 336 3.70 -15.64 11.29
C ILE A 336 2.48 -15.01 10.57
N SER A 337 1.74 -15.78 9.77
CA SER A 337 0.56 -15.33 9.04
C SER A 337 -0.60 -15.06 10.01
N GLN A 338 -0.80 -15.95 10.98
CA GLN A 338 -1.82 -15.78 12.01
C GLN A 338 -1.51 -14.57 12.91
N GLU A 339 -0.23 -14.37 13.27
CA GLU A 339 0.22 -13.22 14.05
C GLU A 339 -0.02 -11.90 13.30
N ALA A 340 0.30 -11.85 12.01
CA ALA A 340 0.08 -10.69 11.15
C ALA A 340 -1.40 -10.30 11.07
N ARG A 341 -2.26 -11.26 10.73
CA ARG A 341 -3.72 -11.07 10.68
C ARG A 341 -4.28 -10.61 12.02
N ALA A 342 -3.82 -11.21 13.11
CA ALA A 342 -4.25 -10.82 14.44
C ALA A 342 -3.81 -9.40 14.81
N ALA A 343 -2.61 -8.95 14.38
CA ALA A 343 -2.15 -7.59 14.60
C ALA A 343 -3.01 -6.56 13.87
N ARG A 344 -3.32 -6.80 12.60
CA ARG A 344 -4.22 -5.96 11.78
C ARG A 344 -5.59 -5.81 12.42
N LEU A 345 -6.21 -6.92 12.81
CA LEU A 345 -7.51 -6.92 13.50
C LEU A 345 -7.46 -6.17 14.84
N ARG A 346 -6.40 -6.38 15.64
CA ARG A 346 -6.22 -5.65 16.91
C ARG A 346 -6.08 -4.15 16.69
N TRP A 347 -5.39 -3.73 15.63
CA TRP A 347 -5.26 -2.32 15.30
C TRP A 347 -6.60 -1.72 14.88
N LEU A 348 -7.34 -2.36 13.97
CA LEU A 348 -8.69 -1.93 13.58
C LEU A 348 -9.62 -1.79 14.79
N ARG A 349 -9.61 -2.78 15.70
CA ARG A 349 -10.40 -2.74 16.92
C ARG A 349 -10.06 -1.54 17.81
N ARG A 350 -8.77 -1.21 17.95
CA ARG A 350 -8.34 -0.03 18.73
C ARG A 350 -8.76 1.26 18.05
N LEU A 351 -8.57 1.34 16.73
CA LEU A 351 -8.89 2.52 15.95
C LEU A 351 -10.39 2.84 15.97
N LEU A 352 -11.21 1.79 15.83
CA LEU A 352 -12.66 1.90 15.71
C LEU A 352 -13.37 1.74 17.06
N ALA A 353 -12.66 1.76 18.19
CA ALA A 353 -13.30 1.76 19.50
C ALA A 353 -14.19 3.03 19.68
N PRO A 354 -15.37 2.92 20.31
CA PRO A 354 -16.29 4.05 20.52
C PRO A 354 -15.74 5.19 21.37
#